data_AF-A0A7K0EDD4-F1
#
_entry.id   AF-A0A7K0EDD4-F1
#
_cell.length_a   1.000
_cell.length_b   1.000
_cell.length_c   1.000
_cell.angle_alpha   90.00
_cell.angle_beta   90.00
_cell.angle_gamma   90.00
#
_symmetry.space_group_name_H-M   'P 1'
#
loop_
_entity.id
_entity.type
_entity.pdbx_description
1 polymer ?
#
loop_
_entity_poly.entity_id
_entity_poly.type
_entity_poly.pdbx_seq_one_letter_code
_entity_poly.pdbx_strand_id
1 'polypeptide(L)'
;MQITNTILMIRPVNFRMNEQTAVNNYFQEDLEVKNSEINKNAQKEFDAFVCVLRANGVHVIVVNDTVETDTPDSVFPNNWISFHENGTIAVYPMFAENRRMERREDIFDVLEAQGFLINNVIDYTSAEEEGVFLEGTGSILLDRINEKAYCALSERANEDLFIEFCEDFDCFPVVFTANQTVKKQRLPIYHTNVMMAMGENFAVICLDAIDDKQERKSVIEHLKKDSKEIIVITEEQMHNFAGNMLQVIGDNEQRFMVMSSAAYESLNAAQIKSIERHSKILHSSLRTIETCGGGSARCMMAEVFLPKNNSLESS
;
A
#
# COMPACT_ATOMS: atom_id res chain seq x y z
N MET A 1 11.09 4.36 -12.88
CA MET A 1 11.16 2.94 -12.46
C MET A 1 9.82 2.51 -11.91
N GLN A 2 9.42 1.24 -12.09
CA GLN A 2 8.17 0.72 -11.51
C GLN A 2 8.32 0.28 -10.06
N ILE A 3 9.46 -0.34 -9.73
CA ILE A 3 9.74 -0.95 -8.43
C ILE A 3 11.05 -0.38 -7.89
N THR A 4 11.22 -0.46 -6.58
CA THR A 4 12.39 0.05 -5.86
C THR A 4 12.95 -1.03 -4.93
N ASN A 5 14.21 -0.87 -4.54
CA ASN A 5 14.81 -1.67 -3.48
C ASN A 5 14.64 -1.04 -2.09
N THR A 6 14.14 0.19 -2.01
CA THR A 6 14.04 0.94 -0.75
C THR A 6 12.59 1.15 -0.34
N ILE A 7 12.29 0.86 0.92
CA ILE A 7 10.98 1.09 1.52
C ILE A 7 11.12 1.75 2.88
N LEU A 8 10.15 2.59 3.23
CA LEU A 8 9.92 3.13 4.56
C LEU A 8 8.83 2.29 5.24
N MET A 9 9.08 1.90 6.49
CA MET A 9 8.14 1.21 7.35
C MET A 9 8.10 1.86 8.74
N ILE A 10 6.92 1.92 9.35
CA ILE A 10 6.74 2.51 10.68
C ILE A 10 6.50 1.41 11.70
N ARG A 11 7.37 1.33 12.70
CA ARG A 11 7.24 0.35 13.77
C ARG A 11 6.20 0.84 14.78
N PRO A 12 5.08 0.12 15.00
CA PRO A 12 4.01 0.60 15.86
C PRO A 12 4.41 0.63 17.34
N VAL A 13 3.84 1.57 18.09
CA VAL A 13 3.99 1.65 19.56
C VAL A 13 2.69 1.40 20.34
N ASN A 14 1.52 1.62 19.73
CA ASN A 14 0.20 1.45 20.35
C ASN A 14 -0.84 0.80 19.40
N PHE A 15 -0.42 -0.23 18.66
CA PHE A 15 -1.27 -0.92 17.67
C PHE A 15 -2.43 -1.66 18.33
N ARG A 16 -3.63 -1.45 17.77
CA ARG A 16 -4.90 -2.09 18.12
C ARG A 16 -5.90 -1.88 16.98
N MET A 17 -7.10 -2.46 17.10
CA MET A 17 -8.21 -2.10 16.20
C MET A 17 -8.55 -0.61 16.36
N ASN A 18 -8.62 0.10 15.23
CA ASN A 18 -8.96 1.51 15.20
C ASN A 18 -10.47 1.70 15.02
N GLU A 19 -11.10 2.30 16.02
CA GLU A 19 -12.55 2.51 16.05
C GLU A 19 -13.03 3.48 14.96
N GLN A 20 -12.18 4.43 14.55
CA GLN A 20 -12.52 5.42 13.51
C GLN A 20 -12.47 4.84 12.09
N THR A 21 -11.66 3.81 11.85
CA THR A 21 -11.58 3.15 10.53
C THR A 21 -12.53 1.97 10.40
N ALA A 22 -12.91 1.33 11.51
CA ALA A 22 -13.76 0.15 11.52
C ALA A 22 -15.17 0.39 10.93
N VAL A 23 -15.59 1.65 10.78
CA VAL A 23 -16.88 2.02 10.18
C VAL A 23 -16.99 1.64 8.70
N ASN A 24 -15.86 1.68 7.97
CA ASN A 24 -15.79 1.39 6.53
C ASN A 24 -14.66 0.43 6.14
N ASN A 25 -13.83 -0.02 7.08
CA ASN A 25 -12.86 -1.10 6.87
C ASN A 25 -13.41 -2.45 7.37
N TYR A 26 -14.12 -3.15 6.49
CA TYR A 26 -14.71 -4.46 6.80
C TYR A 26 -13.72 -5.63 6.89
N PHE A 27 -12.41 -5.36 6.78
CA PHE A 27 -11.35 -6.36 6.99
C PHE A 27 -10.88 -6.41 8.46
N GLN A 28 -11.27 -5.44 9.29
CA GLN A 28 -10.95 -5.43 10.72
C GLN A 28 -11.88 -6.37 11.49
N GLU A 29 -11.29 -7.15 12.40
CA GLU A 29 -11.98 -7.98 13.38
C GLU A 29 -11.45 -7.67 14.79
N ASP A 30 -12.33 -7.81 15.79
CA ASP A 30 -11.96 -7.62 17.19
C ASP A 30 -11.35 -8.91 17.77
N LEU A 31 -10.26 -8.77 18.51
CA LEU A 31 -9.63 -9.86 19.24
C LEU A 31 -9.97 -9.72 20.72
N GLU A 32 -10.47 -10.79 21.37
CA GLU A 32 -10.71 -10.83 22.82
C GLU A 32 -9.38 -10.91 23.63
N VAL A 33 -8.45 -10.00 23.35
CA VAL A 33 -7.10 -9.93 23.92
C VAL A 33 -6.82 -8.50 24.36
N LYS A 34 -5.97 -8.31 25.37
CA LYS A 34 -5.60 -6.95 25.84
C LYS A 34 -4.80 -6.20 24.76
N ASN A 35 -5.07 -4.91 24.57
CA ASN A 35 -4.37 -4.06 23.60
C ASN A 35 -2.83 -4.11 23.73
N SER A 36 -2.29 -4.22 24.94
CA SER A 36 -0.84 -4.33 25.16
C SER A 36 -0.24 -5.62 24.59
N GLU A 37 -1.00 -6.71 24.56
CA GLU A 37 -0.59 -7.97 23.97
C GLU A 37 -0.78 -7.98 22.45
N ILE A 38 -1.84 -7.33 21.94
CA ILE A 38 -2.03 -7.07 20.51
C ILE A 38 -0.84 -6.29 19.94
N ASN A 39 -0.47 -5.15 20.56
CA ASN A 39 0.67 -4.36 20.13
C ASN A 39 1.99 -5.14 20.19
N LYS A 40 2.20 -5.94 21.23
CA LYS A 40 3.40 -6.78 21.35
C LYS A 40 3.48 -7.83 20.24
N ASN A 41 2.35 -8.41 19.84
CA ASN A 41 2.31 -9.38 18.75
C ASN A 41 2.51 -8.70 17.39
N ALA A 42 1.88 -7.55 17.16
CA ALA A 42 2.11 -6.74 15.97
C ALA A 42 3.58 -6.30 15.83
N GLN A 43 4.22 -5.89 16.91
CA GLN A 43 5.65 -5.58 16.90
C GLN A 43 6.52 -6.79 16.53
N LYS A 44 6.21 -7.99 17.03
CA LYS A 44 6.94 -9.21 16.65
C LYS A 44 6.75 -9.55 15.18
N GLU A 45 5.52 -9.44 14.67
CA GLU A 45 5.20 -9.67 13.25
C GLU A 45 5.92 -8.65 12.36
N PHE A 46 5.89 -7.37 12.75
CA PHE A 46 6.62 -6.28 12.10
C PHE A 46 8.13 -6.57 12.07
N ASP A 47 8.74 -6.84 13.22
CA ASP A 47 10.18 -7.07 13.35
C ASP A 47 10.62 -8.31 12.54
N ALA A 48 9.82 -9.38 12.55
CA ALA A 48 10.05 -10.56 11.72
C ALA A 48 9.97 -10.23 10.22
N PHE A 49 8.96 -9.45 9.80
CA PHE A 49 8.79 -9.07 8.40
C PHE A 49 9.96 -8.20 7.90
N VAL A 50 10.39 -7.22 8.70
CA VAL A 50 11.59 -6.41 8.42
C VAL A 50 12.84 -7.30 8.30
N CYS A 51 13.00 -8.30 9.16
CA CYS A 51 14.12 -9.24 9.08
C CYS A 51 14.10 -10.03 7.77
N VAL A 52 12.95 -10.54 7.36
CA VAL A 52 12.77 -11.30 6.12
C VAL A 52 13.10 -10.44 4.90
N LEU A 53 12.64 -9.18 4.86
CA LEU A 53 12.92 -8.23 3.78
C LEU A 53 14.41 -7.90 3.68
N ARG A 54 15.04 -7.51 4.80
CA ARG A 54 16.47 -7.18 4.86
C ARG A 54 17.36 -8.38 4.51
N ALA A 55 16.98 -9.58 4.94
CA ALA A 55 17.73 -10.81 4.61
C ALA A 55 17.72 -11.15 3.11
N ASN A 56 16.82 -10.53 2.33
CA ASN A 56 16.75 -10.67 0.88
C ASN A 56 17.24 -9.41 0.13
N GLY A 57 17.91 -8.48 0.81
CA GLY A 57 18.55 -7.31 0.20
C GLY A 57 17.65 -6.11 -0.02
N VAL A 58 16.43 -6.11 0.52
CA VAL A 58 15.57 -4.92 0.50
C VAL A 58 16.11 -3.92 1.54
N HIS A 59 16.32 -2.68 1.12
CA HIS A 59 16.72 -1.59 2.01
C HIS A 59 15.50 -1.05 2.77
N VAL A 60 15.34 -1.54 4.00
CA VAL A 60 14.21 -1.16 4.85
C VAL A 60 14.62 -0.05 5.83
N ILE A 61 14.06 1.14 5.64
CA ILE A 61 14.16 2.28 6.56
C ILE A 61 13.04 2.14 7.57
N VAL A 62 13.40 1.97 8.84
CA VAL A 62 12.42 1.82 9.94
C VAL A 62 12.46 3.06 10.80
N VAL A 63 11.30 3.70 10.97
CA VAL A 63 11.07 4.78 11.94
C VAL A 63 10.12 4.25 13.02
N ASN A 64 10.41 4.54 14.29
CA ASN A 64 9.50 4.18 15.37
C ASN A 64 8.39 5.21 15.45
N ASP A 65 7.15 4.73 15.61
CA ASP A 65 6.02 5.58 15.97
C ASP A 65 6.22 6.24 17.36
N THR A 66 5.43 7.27 17.64
CA THR A 66 5.48 8.09 18.86
C THR A 66 4.35 7.75 19.81
N VAL A 67 4.60 7.75 21.12
CA VAL A 67 3.57 7.44 22.14
C VAL A 67 2.68 8.65 22.46
N GLU A 68 3.10 9.82 21.98
CA GLU A 68 2.46 11.11 22.19
C GLU A 68 1.12 11.24 21.46
N THR A 69 0.93 10.48 20.38
CA THR A 69 -0.27 10.49 19.54
C THR A 69 -1.01 9.16 19.63
N ASP A 70 -2.35 9.21 19.58
CA ASP A 70 -3.18 8.00 19.56
C ASP A 70 -3.44 7.54 18.11
N THR A 71 -2.39 6.98 17.50
CA THR A 71 -2.32 6.61 16.08
C THR A 71 -2.18 5.09 15.90
N PRO A 72 -3.25 4.30 16.15
CA PRO A 72 -3.17 2.84 16.13
C PRO A 72 -2.79 2.24 14.76
N ASP A 73 -3.04 2.95 13.66
CA ASP A 73 -2.79 2.50 12.28
C ASP A 73 -1.48 3.08 11.68
N SER A 74 -0.62 3.72 12.49
CA SER A 74 0.64 4.32 12.04
C SER A 74 1.58 3.36 11.30
N VAL A 75 1.40 2.05 11.53
CA VAL A 75 2.10 0.96 10.83
C VAL A 75 1.85 0.94 9.31
N PHE A 76 0.86 1.69 8.81
CA PHE A 76 0.50 1.79 7.40
C PHE A 76 0.86 3.17 6.78
N PRO A 77 2.17 3.50 6.62
CA PRO A 77 2.59 4.81 6.13
C PRO A 77 2.16 5.08 4.69
N ASN A 78 1.91 4.04 3.91
CA ASN A 78 1.59 4.14 2.49
C ASN A 78 0.29 4.92 2.20
N ASN A 79 -0.55 5.13 3.23
CA ASN A 79 -1.80 5.86 3.12
C ASN A 79 -1.64 7.38 3.18
N TRP A 80 -0.60 7.87 3.85
CA TRP A 80 -0.43 9.32 4.05
C TRP A 80 0.78 9.90 3.32
N ILE A 81 1.70 9.07 2.82
CA ILE A 81 2.89 9.53 2.09
C ILE A 81 3.26 8.67 0.88
N SER A 82 3.78 9.32 -0.16
CA SER A 82 4.50 8.66 -1.27
C SER A 82 5.71 9.45 -1.73
N PHE A 83 6.66 8.73 -2.33
CA PHE A 83 7.96 9.25 -2.75
C PHE A 83 8.16 9.03 -4.24
N HIS A 84 8.70 10.01 -4.96
CA HIS A 84 8.74 10.01 -6.43
C HIS A 84 10.16 10.31 -6.97
N GLU A 85 10.46 9.83 -8.17
CA GLU A 85 11.81 9.83 -8.76
C GLU A 85 12.38 11.21 -9.07
N ASN A 86 11.50 12.20 -9.24
CA ASN A 86 11.88 13.61 -9.40
C ASN A 86 12.25 14.29 -8.07
N GLY A 87 12.26 13.54 -6.95
CA GLY A 87 12.53 14.08 -5.62
C GLY A 87 11.31 14.72 -4.97
N THR A 88 10.11 14.51 -5.52
CA THR A 88 8.85 14.98 -4.92
C THR A 88 8.36 13.99 -3.86
N ILE A 89 7.90 14.53 -2.73
CA ILE A 89 7.08 13.83 -1.74
C ILE A 89 5.63 14.31 -1.92
N ALA A 90 4.67 13.39 -1.90
CA ALA A 90 3.25 13.74 -1.75
C ALA A 90 2.76 13.36 -0.35
N VAL A 91 2.04 14.28 0.29
CA VAL A 91 1.37 14.09 1.58
C VAL A 91 -0.14 14.16 1.38
N TYR A 92 -0.86 13.21 1.96
CA TYR A 92 -2.24 12.94 1.60
C TYR A 92 -3.26 13.21 2.72
N PRO A 93 -4.49 13.62 2.34
CA PRO A 93 -5.61 13.76 3.27
C PRO A 93 -6.16 12.39 3.70
N MET A 94 -6.42 12.24 4.99
CA MET A 94 -6.85 10.99 5.62
C MET A 94 -8.29 11.11 6.14
N PHE A 95 -9.11 10.09 5.85
CA PHE A 95 -10.52 10.09 6.24
C PHE A 95 -10.69 10.16 7.76
N ALA A 96 -10.05 9.21 8.46
CA ALA A 96 -10.11 9.13 9.92
C ALA A 96 -9.25 10.22 10.58
N GLU A 97 -9.84 10.98 11.51
CA GLU A 97 -9.19 12.10 12.17
C GLU A 97 -7.93 11.70 12.93
N ASN A 98 -7.95 10.56 13.62
CA ASN A 98 -6.77 10.10 14.37
C ASN A 98 -5.60 9.75 13.44
N ARG A 99 -5.88 9.28 12.22
CA ARG A 99 -4.84 8.94 11.24
C ARG A 99 -4.14 10.18 10.66
N ARG A 100 -4.77 11.36 10.74
CA ARG A 100 -4.14 12.64 10.32
C ARG A 100 -2.90 12.97 11.16
N MET A 101 -2.87 12.50 12.40
CA MET A 101 -1.74 12.65 13.32
C MET A 101 -0.59 11.68 13.03
N GLU A 102 -0.74 10.75 12.08
CA GLU A 102 0.34 9.85 11.63
C GLU A 102 1.37 10.57 10.75
N ARG A 103 0.99 11.71 10.15
CA ARG A 103 1.85 12.51 9.28
C ARG A 103 2.99 13.12 10.08
N ARG A 104 4.21 12.84 9.63
CA ARG A 104 5.43 13.15 10.38
C ARG A 104 6.51 13.74 9.50
N GLU A 105 6.80 15.03 9.70
CA GLU A 105 7.84 15.76 8.97
C GLU A 105 9.26 15.26 9.30
N ASP A 106 9.48 14.75 10.52
CA ASP A 106 10.81 14.27 10.93
C ASP A 106 11.29 13.05 10.13
N ILE A 107 10.38 12.37 9.42
CA ILE A 107 10.72 11.32 8.47
C ILE A 107 11.52 11.87 7.28
N PHE A 108 11.30 13.15 6.90
CA PHE A 108 12.03 13.79 5.81
C PHE A 108 13.50 13.93 6.18
N ASP A 109 13.80 14.40 7.40
CA ASP A 109 15.15 14.49 7.94
C ASP A 109 15.84 13.11 7.97
N VAL A 110 15.11 12.05 8.34
CA VAL A 110 15.62 10.67 8.32
C VAL A 110 16.01 10.25 6.90
N LEU A 111 15.20 10.57 5.89
CA LEU A 111 15.49 10.24 4.49
C LEU A 111 16.68 11.04 3.96
N GLU A 112 16.76 12.33 4.23
CA GLU A 112 17.90 13.16 3.84
C GLU A 112 19.20 12.70 4.50
N ALA A 113 19.15 12.31 5.78
CA ALA A 113 20.30 11.74 6.48
C ALA A 113 20.77 10.39 5.88
N GLN A 114 19.88 9.66 5.20
CA GLN A 114 20.20 8.45 4.41
C GLN A 114 20.67 8.78 2.98
N GLY A 115 20.83 10.06 2.65
CA GLY A 115 21.36 10.54 1.37
C GLY A 115 20.30 10.68 0.27
N PHE A 116 19.01 10.61 0.59
CA PHE A 116 17.95 10.91 -0.36
C PHE A 116 17.80 12.41 -0.56
N LEU A 117 17.38 12.81 -1.77
CA LEU A 117 17.16 14.20 -2.13
C LEU A 117 15.66 14.47 -2.19
N ILE A 118 15.22 15.46 -1.40
CA ILE A 118 13.85 15.97 -1.42
C ILE A 118 13.90 17.35 -2.10
N ASN A 119 13.28 17.44 -3.26
CA ASN A 119 13.25 18.66 -4.08
C ASN A 119 11.95 19.45 -3.90
N ASN A 120 10.86 18.75 -3.61
CA ASN A 120 9.53 19.33 -3.51
C ASN A 120 8.64 18.51 -2.57
N VAL A 121 7.68 19.18 -1.95
CA VAL A 121 6.59 18.53 -1.21
C VAL A 121 5.28 19.05 -1.77
N ILE A 122 4.44 18.15 -2.27
CA ILE A 122 3.06 18.44 -2.64
C ILE A 122 2.18 17.97 -1.48
N ASP A 123 1.38 18.89 -0.95
CA ASP A 123 0.54 18.66 0.22
C ASP A 123 -0.94 18.82 -0.14
N TYR A 124 -1.66 17.70 -0.13
CA TYR A 124 -3.09 17.64 -0.42
C TYR A 124 -3.96 17.72 0.85
N THR A 125 -3.37 17.90 2.03
CA THR A 125 -4.08 17.77 3.32
C THR A 125 -5.14 18.84 3.55
N SER A 126 -5.07 20.00 2.88
CA SER A 126 -6.10 21.04 2.97
C SER A 126 -7.48 20.57 2.50
N ALA A 127 -7.53 19.53 1.65
CA ALA A 127 -8.79 18.92 1.20
C ALA A 127 -9.63 18.34 2.36
N GLU A 128 -9.00 18.03 3.50
CA GLU A 128 -9.69 17.55 4.71
C GLU A 128 -10.69 18.58 5.27
N GLU A 129 -10.47 19.87 5.05
CA GLU A 129 -11.38 20.95 5.48
C GLU A 129 -12.74 20.90 4.75
N GLU A 130 -12.75 20.30 3.57
CA GLU A 130 -13.95 20.12 2.72
C GLU A 130 -14.51 18.68 2.80
N GLY A 131 -13.92 17.82 3.64
CA GLY A 131 -14.31 16.41 3.74
C GLY A 131 -13.93 15.59 2.50
N VAL A 132 -12.90 16.01 1.77
CA VAL A 132 -12.35 15.33 0.59
C VAL A 132 -11.09 14.57 0.98
N PHE A 133 -10.98 13.31 0.55
CA PHE A 133 -9.91 12.40 0.98
C PHE A 133 -9.33 11.59 -0.17
N LEU A 134 -8.05 11.23 -0.05
CA LEU A 134 -7.31 10.41 -0.99
C LEU A 134 -6.16 9.74 -0.25
N GLU A 135 -6.37 8.54 0.30
CA GLU A 135 -5.39 7.85 1.17
C GLU A 135 -4.22 7.20 0.40
N GLY A 136 -3.46 8.05 -0.31
CA GLY A 136 -2.15 7.76 -0.88
C GLY A 136 -2.12 6.49 -1.73
N THR A 137 -1.05 5.71 -1.60
CA THR A 137 -0.90 4.43 -2.32
C THR A 137 -1.77 3.30 -1.76
N GLY A 138 -2.59 3.59 -0.75
CA GLY A 138 -3.75 2.76 -0.39
C GLY A 138 -4.81 2.82 -1.48
N SER A 139 -5.18 4.05 -1.84
CA SER A 139 -6.19 4.35 -2.86
C SER A 139 -5.63 4.34 -4.28
N ILE A 140 -4.35 4.64 -4.48
CA ILE A 140 -3.73 4.85 -5.79
C ILE A 140 -2.75 3.72 -6.13
N LEU A 141 -2.97 3.03 -7.25
CA LEU A 141 -1.99 2.10 -7.83
C LEU A 141 -1.31 2.75 -9.03
N LEU A 142 0.00 3.00 -8.91
CA LEU A 142 0.80 3.64 -9.95
C LEU A 142 1.42 2.60 -10.88
N ASP A 143 1.12 2.71 -12.18
CA ASP A 143 1.92 2.12 -13.26
C ASP A 143 2.86 3.21 -13.80
N ARG A 144 3.99 3.37 -13.11
CA ARG A 144 4.95 4.46 -13.30
C ARG A 144 5.60 4.43 -14.67
N ILE A 145 5.74 3.24 -15.28
CA ILE A 145 6.37 3.09 -16.61
C ILE A 145 5.43 3.52 -17.73
N ASN A 146 4.12 3.34 -17.54
CA ASN A 146 3.11 3.69 -18.53
C ASN A 146 2.40 5.00 -18.23
N GLU A 147 2.88 5.73 -17.21
CA GLU A 147 2.31 7.01 -16.75
C GLU A 147 0.81 6.86 -16.50
N LYS A 148 0.40 5.85 -15.71
CA LYS A 148 -1.01 5.63 -15.32
C LYS A 148 -1.18 5.51 -13.82
N ALA A 149 -2.34 5.93 -13.34
CA ALA A 149 -2.78 5.68 -11.98
C ALA A 149 -4.16 5.01 -12.00
N TYR A 150 -4.34 3.99 -11.17
CA TYR A 150 -5.59 3.25 -11.03
C TYR A 150 -6.19 3.55 -9.66
N CYS A 151 -7.48 3.91 -9.63
CA CYS A 151 -8.16 4.26 -8.39
C CYS A 151 -9.60 3.73 -8.38
N ALA A 152 -9.88 2.86 -7.41
CA ALA A 152 -11.23 2.50 -7.03
C ALA A 152 -11.80 3.60 -6.12
N LEU A 153 -12.92 4.20 -6.50
CA LEU A 153 -13.54 5.27 -5.70
C LEU A 153 -14.14 4.72 -4.40
N SER A 154 -13.98 5.47 -3.32
CA SER A 154 -14.49 5.14 -1.99
C SER A 154 -14.60 6.40 -1.12
N GLU A 155 -15.05 6.27 0.13
CA GLU A 155 -15.00 7.37 1.12
C GLU A 155 -13.57 7.87 1.40
N ARG A 156 -12.54 7.12 0.97
CA ARG A 156 -11.12 7.41 1.16
C ARG A 156 -10.39 7.74 -0.15
N ALA A 157 -11.15 7.89 -1.24
CA ALA A 157 -10.64 8.12 -2.58
C ALA A 157 -11.66 8.93 -3.39
N ASN A 158 -11.57 10.24 -3.28
CA ASN A 158 -12.37 11.18 -4.06
C ASN A 158 -11.85 11.28 -5.50
N GLU A 159 -12.78 11.32 -6.46
CA GLU A 159 -12.45 11.37 -7.89
C GLU A 159 -11.72 12.67 -8.26
N ASP A 160 -12.25 13.83 -7.88
CA ASP A 160 -11.68 15.13 -8.27
C ASP A 160 -10.25 15.30 -7.77
N LEU A 161 -10.00 14.96 -6.49
CA LEU A 161 -8.65 15.02 -5.91
C LEU A 161 -7.70 13.97 -6.53
N PHE A 162 -8.23 12.81 -6.93
CA PHE A 162 -7.44 11.82 -7.67
C PHE A 162 -7.07 12.31 -9.08
N ILE A 163 -7.98 13.02 -9.77
CA ILE A 163 -7.68 13.65 -11.05
C ILE A 163 -6.63 14.75 -10.88
N GLU A 164 -6.74 15.60 -9.87
CA GLU A 164 -5.72 16.62 -9.54
C GLU A 164 -4.34 15.97 -9.31
N PHE A 165 -4.28 14.91 -8.49
CA PHE A 165 -3.05 14.12 -8.33
C PHE A 165 -2.52 13.60 -9.68
N CYS A 166 -3.40 13.12 -10.56
CA CYS A 166 -2.98 12.63 -11.86
C CYS A 166 -2.38 13.74 -12.75
N GLU A 167 -2.93 14.95 -12.68
CA GLU A 167 -2.42 16.14 -13.37
C GLU A 167 -1.05 16.57 -12.82
N ASP A 168 -0.89 16.64 -11.49
CA ASP A 168 0.38 17.03 -10.85
C ASP A 168 1.52 16.05 -11.10
N PHE A 169 1.21 14.76 -11.27
CA PHE A 169 2.17 13.70 -11.49
C PHE A 169 2.25 13.23 -12.95
N ASP A 170 1.64 13.96 -13.89
CA ASP A 170 1.63 13.69 -15.32
C ASP A 170 1.24 12.23 -15.66
N CYS A 171 0.20 11.70 -15.00
CA CYS A 171 -0.27 10.35 -15.25
C CYS A 171 -1.73 10.29 -15.72
N PHE A 172 -2.05 9.30 -16.53
CA PHE A 172 -3.39 9.08 -17.05
C PHE A 172 -4.27 8.37 -16.00
N PRO A 173 -5.44 8.94 -15.65
CA PRO A 173 -6.32 8.37 -14.65
C PRO A 173 -7.13 7.18 -15.19
N VAL A 174 -7.15 6.08 -14.43
CA VAL A 174 -8.04 4.94 -14.63
C VAL A 174 -8.93 4.81 -13.39
N VAL A 175 -10.08 5.47 -13.45
CA VAL A 175 -11.08 5.51 -12.38
C VAL A 175 -12.11 4.39 -12.57
N PHE A 176 -12.50 3.74 -11.47
CA PHE A 176 -13.56 2.74 -11.45
C PHE A 176 -14.19 2.62 -10.06
N THR A 177 -15.27 1.86 -9.96
CA THR A 177 -15.93 1.51 -8.70
C THR A 177 -15.66 0.05 -8.34
N ALA A 178 -15.38 -0.24 -7.08
CA ALA A 178 -15.17 -1.61 -6.61
C ALA A 178 -15.93 -1.91 -5.32
N ASN A 179 -16.58 -3.06 -5.29
CA ASN A 179 -17.37 -3.52 -4.16
C ASN A 179 -16.95 -4.93 -3.70
N GLN A 180 -17.32 -5.27 -2.47
CA GLN A 180 -17.11 -6.54 -1.81
C GLN A 180 -18.39 -7.04 -1.13
N THR A 181 -18.47 -8.35 -0.89
CA THR A 181 -19.63 -9.02 -0.32
C THR A 181 -19.50 -9.12 1.19
N VAL A 182 -20.19 -8.25 1.92
CA VAL A 182 -20.23 -8.25 3.40
C VAL A 182 -21.63 -8.64 3.86
N LYS A 183 -21.76 -9.75 4.61
CA LYS A 183 -23.06 -10.24 5.11
C LYS A 183 -24.15 -10.31 4.01
N LYS A 184 -23.76 -10.75 2.80
CA LYS A 184 -24.60 -10.85 1.58
C LYS A 184 -25.03 -9.51 0.95
N GLN A 185 -24.41 -8.39 1.34
CA GLN A 185 -24.58 -7.08 0.72
C GLN A 185 -23.33 -6.71 -0.07
N ARG A 186 -23.49 -6.00 -1.19
CA ARG A 186 -22.36 -5.41 -1.94
C ARG A 186 -22.06 -4.05 -1.35
N LEU A 187 -20.89 -3.89 -0.74
CA LEU A 187 -20.42 -2.66 -0.11
C LEU A 187 -19.09 -2.21 -0.73
N PRO A 188 -18.75 -0.93 -0.72
CA PRO A 188 -17.49 -0.45 -1.29
C PRO A 188 -16.24 -1.13 -0.69
N ILE A 189 -15.22 -1.28 -1.52
CA ILE A 189 -13.86 -1.58 -1.05
C ILE A 189 -13.20 -0.24 -0.72
N TYR A 190 -12.62 -0.14 0.49
CA TYR A 190 -12.11 1.14 0.97
C TYR A 190 -10.82 1.58 0.27
N HIS A 191 -9.93 0.64 -0.10
CA HIS A 191 -8.67 0.91 -0.79
C HIS A 191 -8.45 0.00 -2.00
N THR A 192 -8.00 0.59 -3.10
CA THR A 192 -7.64 -0.11 -4.34
C THR A 192 -6.59 -1.20 -4.09
N ASN A 193 -5.61 -0.94 -3.22
CA ASN A 193 -4.49 -1.85 -2.95
C ASN A 193 -4.89 -3.12 -2.17
N VAL A 194 -6.15 -3.26 -1.76
CA VAL A 194 -6.66 -4.49 -1.15
C VAL A 194 -7.14 -5.46 -2.22
N MET A 195 -7.62 -4.94 -3.35
CA MET A 195 -8.14 -5.74 -4.46
C MET A 195 -7.19 -5.87 -5.65
N MET A 196 -6.13 -5.05 -5.70
CA MET A 196 -5.23 -4.97 -6.84
C MET A 196 -3.78 -4.67 -6.44
N ALA A 197 -2.84 -5.43 -7.01
CA ALA A 197 -1.40 -5.16 -6.94
C ALA A 197 -0.82 -4.93 -8.34
N MET A 198 0.13 -3.99 -8.45
CA MET A 198 0.82 -3.65 -9.68
C MET A 198 2.29 -4.08 -9.61
N GLY A 199 2.75 -4.83 -10.61
CA GLY A 199 4.16 -5.13 -10.84
C GLY A 199 4.67 -4.53 -12.16
N GLU A 200 5.93 -4.81 -12.48
CA GLU A 200 6.60 -4.41 -13.73
C GLU A 200 5.83 -4.88 -14.96
N ASN A 201 5.48 -6.18 -15.00
CA ASN A 201 4.93 -6.83 -16.20
C ASN A 201 3.63 -7.58 -15.92
N PHE A 202 3.05 -7.45 -14.72
CA PHE A 202 1.84 -8.15 -14.33
C PHE A 202 1.04 -7.32 -13.32
N ALA A 203 -0.24 -7.64 -13.21
CA ALA A 203 -1.11 -7.12 -12.17
C ALA A 203 -1.91 -8.28 -11.56
N VAL A 204 -2.01 -8.29 -10.23
CA VAL A 204 -2.92 -9.18 -9.50
C VAL A 204 -4.19 -8.39 -9.25
N ILE A 205 -5.37 -8.92 -9.59
CA ILE A 205 -6.61 -8.15 -9.48
C ILE A 205 -7.85 -9.02 -9.25
N CYS A 206 -8.71 -8.61 -8.32
CA CYS A 206 -10.05 -9.16 -8.15
C CYS A 206 -11.03 -8.49 -9.12
N LEU A 207 -11.15 -9.04 -10.34
CA LEU A 207 -12.05 -8.47 -11.36
C LEU A 207 -13.52 -8.56 -10.98
N ASP A 208 -13.90 -9.50 -10.12
CA ASP A 208 -15.28 -9.65 -9.63
C ASP A 208 -15.68 -8.55 -8.65
N ALA A 209 -14.72 -7.79 -8.12
CA ALA A 209 -15.02 -6.61 -7.31
C ALA A 209 -15.57 -5.44 -8.15
N ILE A 210 -15.24 -5.38 -9.44
CA ILE A 210 -15.67 -4.28 -10.34
C ILE A 210 -17.02 -4.63 -10.94
N ASP A 211 -18.11 -4.26 -10.27
CA ASP A 211 -19.47 -4.67 -10.63
C ASP A 211 -19.90 -4.15 -12.03
N ASP A 212 -19.51 -2.92 -12.37
CA ASP A 212 -19.80 -2.36 -13.69
C ASP A 212 -18.97 -3.04 -14.79
N LYS A 213 -19.65 -3.54 -15.82
CA LYS A 213 -19.01 -4.31 -16.89
C LYS A 213 -18.17 -3.45 -17.82
N GLN A 214 -18.51 -2.17 -18.00
CA GLN A 214 -17.73 -1.26 -18.84
C GLN A 214 -16.47 -0.83 -18.11
N GLU A 215 -16.56 -0.48 -16.83
CA GLU A 215 -15.39 -0.19 -15.99
C GLU A 215 -14.45 -1.39 -15.93
N ARG A 216 -14.97 -2.60 -15.64
CA ARG A 216 -14.17 -3.83 -15.61
C ARG A 216 -13.47 -4.09 -16.95
N LYS A 217 -14.18 -3.91 -18.05
CA LYS A 217 -13.62 -4.03 -19.40
C LYS A 217 -12.53 -2.99 -19.64
N SER A 218 -12.76 -1.73 -19.25
CA SER A 218 -11.81 -0.64 -19.37
C SER A 218 -10.51 -0.95 -18.62
N VAL A 219 -10.59 -1.36 -17.34
CA VAL A 219 -9.41 -1.73 -16.54
C VAL A 219 -8.61 -2.85 -17.21
N ILE A 220 -9.28 -3.89 -17.69
CA ILE A 220 -8.65 -5.00 -18.43
C ILE A 220 -7.97 -4.50 -19.71
N GLU A 221 -8.61 -3.62 -20.46
CA GLU A 221 -8.07 -3.06 -21.71
C GLU A 221 -6.84 -2.20 -21.45
N HIS A 222 -6.85 -1.35 -20.40
CA HIS A 222 -5.69 -0.58 -19.99
C HIS A 222 -4.50 -1.49 -19.64
N LEU A 223 -4.70 -2.47 -18.76
CA LEU A 223 -3.65 -3.42 -18.36
C LEU A 223 -3.08 -4.20 -19.55
N LYS A 224 -3.94 -4.68 -20.46
CA LYS A 224 -3.51 -5.41 -21.66
C LYS A 224 -2.78 -4.52 -22.66
N LYS A 225 -3.22 -3.27 -22.85
CA LYS A 225 -2.56 -2.29 -23.73
C LYS A 225 -1.11 -2.07 -23.29
N ASP A 226 -0.87 -2.13 -21.99
CA ASP A 226 0.45 -1.96 -21.38
C ASP A 226 1.20 -3.29 -21.19
N SER A 227 0.75 -4.35 -21.87
CA SER A 227 1.36 -5.68 -21.85
C SER A 227 1.48 -6.33 -20.46
N LYS A 228 0.62 -5.93 -19.52
CA LYS A 228 0.59 -6.56 -18.19
C LYS A 228 -0.12 -7.92 -18.27
N GLU A 229 0.51 -8.96 -17.73
CA GLU A 229 -0.17 -10.21 -17.43
C GLU A 229 -1.22 -9.97 -16.33
N ILE A 230 -2.47 -10.37 -16.57
CA ILE A 230 -3.54 -10.24 -15.57
C ILE A 230 -3.66 -11.55 -14.80
N ILE A 231 -3.30 -11.53 -13.52
CA ILE A 231 -3.46 -12.63 -12.58
C ILE A 231 -4.74 -12.39 -11.78
N VAL A 232 -5.82 -13.07 -12.16
CA VAL A 232 -7.12 -12.89 -11.51
C VAL A 232 -7.14 -13.61 -10.17
N ILE A 233 -7.56 -12.92 -9.11
CA ILE A 233 -7.85 -13.49 -7.79
C ILE A 233 -9.35 -13.46 -7.53
N THR A 234 -9.82 -14.37 -6.68
CA THR A 234 -11.22 -14.39 -6.23
C THR A 234 -11.45 -13.38 -5.11
N GLU A 235 -12.71 -13.07 -4.83
CA GLU A 235 -13.08 -12.27 -3.66
C GLU A 235 -12.64 -12.93 -2.33
N GLU A 236 -12.69 -14.25 -2.23
CA GLU A 236 -12.17 -14.99 -1.07
C GLU A 236 -10.66 -14.79 -0.90
N GLN A 237 -9.89 -14.83 -1.97
CA GLN A 237 -8.45 -14.57 -1.95
C GLN A 237 -8.16 -13.10 -1.62
N MET A 238 -8.96 -12.17 -2.14
CA MET A 238 -8.90 -10.75 -1.79
C MET A 238 -9.14 -10.53 -0.30
N HIS A 239 -10.10 -11.23 0.32
CA HIS A 239 -10.33 -11.22 1.77
C HIS A 239 -9.18 -11.83 2.58
N ASN A 240 -8.34 -12.65 1.95
CA ASN A 240 -7.06 -13.11 2.50
C ASN A 240 -5.88 -12.22 2.04
N PHE A 241 -6.15 -10.97 1.65
CA PHE A 241 -5.16 -9.96 1.26
C PHE A 241 -4.33 -10.31 0.01
N ALA A 242 -4.83 -11.18 -0.88
CA ALA A 242 -4.12 -11.51 -2.12
C ALA A 242 -3.96 -10.33 -3.10
N GLY A 243 -4.72 -9.24 -2.93
CA GLY A 243 -4.48 -7.99 -3.67
C GLY A 243 -3.46 -7.06 -2.99
N ASN A 244 -3.14 -7.29 -1.72
CA ASN A 244 -2.27 -6.42 -0.91
C ASN A 244 -0.81 -6.86 -0.96
N MET A 245 -0.26 -6.82 -2.17
CA MET A 245 1.09 -7.26 -2.47
C MET A 245 1.94 -6.11 -3.03
N LEU A 246 3.26 -6.22 -2.88
CA LEU A 246 4.20 -5.25 -3.45
C LEU A 246 5.37 -5.95 -4.12
N GLN A 247 5.67 -5.58 -5.37
CA GLN A 247 6.88 -6.02 -6.02
C GLN A 247 8.06 -5.11 -5.66
N VAL A 248 9.16 -5.68 -5.18
CA VAL A 248 10.38 -4.95 -4.78
C VAL A 248 11.63 -5.59 -5.38
N ILE A 249 12.74 -4.86 -5.33
CA ILE A 249 14.06 -5.35 -5.72
C ILE A 249 14.85 -5.71 -4.45
N GLY A 250 15.46 -6.89 -4.44
CA GLY A 250 16.42 -7.30 -3.42
C GLY A 250 17.85 -7.40 -3.96
N ASP A 251 18.69 -8.18 -3.29
CA ASP A 251 20.09 -8.35 -3.67
C ASP A 251 20.25 -8.92 -5.09
N ASN A 252 21.30 -8.49 -5.78
CA ASN A 252 21.62 -8.93 -7.15
C ASN A 252 20.46 -8.73 -8.13
N GLU A 253 19.71 -7.63 -8.00
CA GLU A 253 18.58 -7.31 -8.87
C GLU A 253 17.46 -8.38 -8.85
N GLN A 254 17.38 -9.19 -7.78
CA GLN A 254 16.32 -10.20 -7.66
C GLN A 254 14.97 -9.51 -7.41
N ARG A 255 14.00 -9.75 -8.29
CA ARG A 255 12.61 -9.31 -8.09
C ARG A 255 11.92 -10.21 -7.07
N PHE A 256 11.25 -9.59 -6.10
CA PHE A 256 10.43 -10.26 -5.11
C PHE A 256 9.00 -9.74 -5.16
N MET A 257 8.02 -10.63 -5.10
CA MET A 257 6.63 -10.28 -4.82
C MET A 257 6.37 -10.53 -3.34
N VAL A 258 6.21 -9.45 -2.59
CA VAL A 258 6.06 -9.46 -1.14
C VAL A 258 4.58 -9.51 -0.79
N MET A 259 4.21 -10.42 0.10
CA MET A 259 2.83 -10.61 0.55
C MET A 259 2.78 -11.17 1.97
N SER A 260 1.61 -11.25 2.59
CA SER A 260 1.45 -12.00 3.84
C SER A 260 1.39 -13.50 3.59
N SER A 261 1.63 -14.30 4.64
CA SER A 261 1.41 -15.75 4.57
C SER A 261 -0.05 -16.10 4.27
N ALA A 262 -1.03 -15.33 4.75
CA ALA A 262 -2.45 -15.54 4.45
C ALA A 262 -2.72 -15.37 2.94
N ALA A 263 -2.17 -14.32 2.35
CA ALA A 263 -2.25 -14.08 0.91
C ALA A 263 -1.64 -15.24 0.14
N TYR A 264 -0.41 -15.64 0.47
CA TYR A 264 0.29 -16.74 -0.18
C TYR A 264 -0.48 -18.07 -0.10
N GLU A 265 -0.96 -18.44 1.08
CA GLU A 265 -1.70 -19.69 1.31
C GLU A 265 -3.07 -19.72 0.61
N SER A 266 -3.67 -18.55 0.35
CA SER A 266 -4.93 -18.45 -0.39
C SER A 266 -4.77 -18.67 -1.91
N LEU A 267 -3.56 -18.47 -2.46
CA LEU A 267 -3.31 -18.59 -3.88
C LEU A 267 -3.31 -20.05 -4.34
N ASN A 268 -3.85 -20.30 -5.52
CA ASN A 268 -3.73 -21.60 -6.16
C ASN A 268 -2.37 -21.74 -6.88
N ALA A 269 -1.99 -22.98 -7.19
CA ALA A 269 -0.71 -23.29 -7.82
C ALA A 269 -0.49 -22.59 -9.17
N ALA A 270 -1.55 -22.30 -9.93
CA ALA A 270 -1.44 -21.60 -11.21
C ALA A 270 -1.11 -20.11 -11.00
N GLN A 271 -1.75 -19.46 -10.02
CA GLN A 271 -1.46 -18.07 -9.64
C GLN A 271 -0.03 -17.93 -9.07
N ILE A 272 0.37 -18.83 -8.16
CA ILE A 272 1.74 -18.87 -7.63
C ILE A 272 2.74 -18.99 -8.77
N LYS A 273 2.54 -19.95 -9.68
CA LYS A 273 3.40 -20.13 -10.86
C LYS A 273 3.40 -18.90 -11.77
N SER A 274 2.29 -18.17 -11.87
CA SER A 274 2.24 -16.92 -12.63
C SER A 274 3.07 -15.81 -11.99
N ILE A 275 2.98 -15.62 -10.68
CA ILE A 275 3.82 -14.66 -9.96
C ILE A 275 5.30 -15.06 -10.06
N GLU A 276 5.62 -16.35 -9.87
CA GLU A 276 6.98 -16.90 -9.90
C GLU A 276 7.69 -16.79 -11.26
N ARG A 277 6.94 -16.60 -12.35
CA ARG A 277 7.56 -16.28 -13.65
C ARG A 277 8.21 -14.89 -13.66
N HIS A 278 7.71 -13.97 -12.84
CA HIS A 278 8.16 -12.58 -12.80
C HIS A 278 8.98 -12.26 -11.55
N SER A 279 8.72 -12.93 -10.42
CA SER A 279 9.32 -12.61 -9.12
C SER A 279 9.34 -13.81 -8.19
N LYS A 280 10.39 -13.96 -7.38
CA LYS A 280 10.32 -14.90 -6.24
C LYS A 280 9.27 -14.41 -5.24
N ILE A 281 8.54 -15.31 -4.62
CA ILE A 281 7.59 -14.93 -3.58
C ILE A 281 8.34 -14.80 -2.25
N LEU A 282 8.07 -13.71 -1.53
CA LEU A 282 8.52 -13.48 -0.17
C LEU A 282 7.31 -13.24 0.71
N HIS A 283 7.18 -13.97 1.82
CA HIS A 283 6.04 -13.79 2.71
C HIS A 283 6.40 -13.94 4.18
N SER A 284 5.60 -13.29 5.03
CA SER A 284 5.68 -13.38 6.49
C SER A 284 4.27 -13.43 7.08
N SER A 285 4.13 -14.02 8.26
CA SER A 285 2.86 -13.95 8.99
C SER A 285 2.66 -12.53 9.51
N LEU A 286 1.49 -11.95 9.21
CA LEU A 286 1.06 -10.62 9.63
C LEU A 286 -0.31 -10.72 10.33
N ARG A 287 -0.61 -11.86 10.94
CA ARG A 287 -1.96 -12.22 11.39
C ARG A 287 -2.57 -11.15 12.29
N THR A 288 -1.83 -10.69 13.30
CA THR A 288 -2.32 -9.69 14.25
C THR A 288 -2.55 -8.35 13.54
N ILE A 289 -1.62 -7.96 12.67
CA ILE A 289 -1.71 -6.71 11.90
C ILE A 289 -2.92 -6.73 10.96
N GLU A 290 -3.12 -7.84 10.26
CA GLU A 290 -4.24 -8.06 9.34
C GLU A 290 -5.57 -8.06 10.07
N THR A 291 -5.69 -8.84 11.15
CA THR A 291 -6.94 -8.94 11.91
C THR A 291 -7.33 -7.61 12.53
N CYS A 292 -6.41 -6.88 13.17
CA CYS A 292 -6.79 -5.64 13.87
C CYS A 292 -6.76 -4.40 12.98
N GLY A 293 -5.84 -4.30 12.03
CA GLY A 293 -5.66 -3.11 11.18
C GLY A 293 -6.45 -3.17 9.87
N GLY A 294 -6.84 -4.36 9.41
CA GLY A 294 -7.50 -4.54 8.11
C GLY A 294 -6.63 -4.17 6.92
N GLY A 295 -5.31 -4.02 7.13
CA GLY A 295 -4.27 -3.83 6.12
C GLY A 295 -3.21 -4.92 6.23
N SER A 296 -2.42 -5.13 5.18
CA SER A 296 -1.44 -6.22 5.11
C SER A 296 -0.09 -5.73 4.57
N ALA A 297 0.70 -6.62 3.96
CA ALA A 297 2.09 -6.39 3.59
C ALA A 297 2.31 -5.08 2.79
N ARG A 298 1.53 -4.82 1.73
CA ARG A 298 1.67 -3.59 0.93
C ARG A 298 1.41 -2.34 1.76
N CYS A 299 0.40 -2.37 2.62
CA CYS A 299 0.05 -1.19 3.43
C CYS A 299 1.20 -0.78 4.36
N MET A 300 1.98 -1.74 4.85
CA MET A 300 3.11 -1.48 5.74
C MET A 300 4.34 -0.89 5.03
N MET A 301 4.35 -0.85 3.70
CA MET A 301 5.53 -0.55 2.89
C MET A 301 5.29 0.69 2.02
N ALA A 302 5.88 1.83 2.40
CA ALA A 302 5.91 3.01 1.54
C ALA A 302 7.16 2.97 0.65
N GLU A 303 6.98 2.85 -0.66
CA GLU A 303 8.08 2.75 -1.62
C GLU A 303 8.86 4.06 -1.75
N VAL A 304 10.17 4.03 -1.51
CA VAL A 304 11.03 5.23 -1.63
C VAL A 304 11.69 5.24 -3.00
N PHE A 305 11.21 6.13 -3.87
CA PHE A 305 11.77 6.37 -5.20
C PHE A 305 12.65 7.61 -5.28
N LEU A 306 12.86 8.33 -4.16
CA LEU A 306 13.66 9.55 -4.14
C LEU A 306 15.06 9.31 -4.72
N PRO A 307 15.62 10.27 -5.48
CA PRO A 307 16.98 10.17 -5.97
C PRO A 307 17.98 10.26 -4.82
N LYS A 308 19.15 9.61 -4.97
CA LYS A 308 20.24 9.68 -3.99
C LYS A 308 21.31 10.69 -4.40
N ASN A 309 21.94 11.30 -3.41
CA ASN A 309 23.10 12.15 -3.62
C ASN A 309 24.36 11.29 -3.89
N ASN A 310 24.78 11.22 -5.16
CA ASN A 310 25.94 10.41 -5.60
C ASN A 310 27.29 10.84 -4.98
N SER A 311 27.33 11.87 -4.14
CA SER A 311 28.57 12.34 -3.49
C SER A 311 28.95 11.56 -2.23
N LEU A 312 28.06 10.74 -1.67
CA LEU A 312 28.32 9.93 -0.44
C LEU A 312 28.86 8.51 -0.71
N GLU A 313 28.83 8.02 -1.95
CA GLU A 313 29.34 6.68 -2.31
C GLU A 313 30.85 6.64 -2.57
N SER A 314 31.55 7.78 -2.43
CA SER A 314 32.98 7.93 -2.76
C SER A 314 33.90 8.21 -1.57
N SER A 315 33.41 7.99 -0.33
CA SER A 315 34.20 8.14 0.91
C SER A 315 34.33 6.85 1.70
#